data_AF-A0A5M5C4F7-F1
#
_entry.id   AF-A0A5M5C4F7-F1
#
_cell.length_a   1.000
_cell.length_b   1.000
_cell.length_c   1.000
_cell.angle_alpha   90.00
_cell.angle_beta   90.00
_cell.angle_gamma   90.00
#
_symmetry.space_group_name_H-M   'P 1'
#
loop_
_entity.id
_entity.type
_entity.pdbx_description
1 polymer ?
#
loop_
_entity_poly.entity_id
_entity_poly.type
_entity_poly.pdbx_seq_one_letter_code
_entity_poly.pdbx_strand_id
1 'polypeptide(L)'
;EFIVNTSFRDSTTFLVQARTKRGFAGVDIVIDTPQYPATSHKSPFHDGTATFMEDYLLNTRDQYYMEGGMRVYNLKEVVVTGSRKKASSESIYTGGINTYTIEGDRLEGFGAQTAFDAVTRLPGISVTNGNEIHIRNNPEQPVIVVDDVVYEDDNDILTMIQTSDMSSLSLLRGADAAILGSRGSAGAIVITLKDGKDIPARPAQGIITCTPLGYSDSVEFYHPTYDTPEKKNDQRSDLRSTIYWNPTLQLDANGKATIEYYTPDSTAPEDITIEGVDKNGKVCRIIQTINNR
;
A
#
# COMPACT_ATOMS: atom_id res chain seq x y z
N GLU A 1 -3.50 25.89 16.45
CA GLU A 1 -2.28 25.72 15.64
C GLU A 1 -1.15 25.33 16.58
N PHE A 2 -0.51 24.19 16.34
CA PHE A 2 0.60 23.68 17.15
C PHE A 2 1.82 23.64 16.25
N ILE A 3 2.77 24.53 16.47
CA ILE A 3 4.00 24.64 15.65
C ILE A 3 5.12 23.98 16.45
N VAL A 4 5.61 22.84 15.97
CA VAL A 4 6.75 22.14 16.57
C VAL A 4 8.02 22.66 15.91
N ASN A 5 8.81 23.44 16.63
CA ASN A 5 10.09 23.96 16.15
C ASN A 5 11.21 22.92 16.38
N THR A 6 11.10 21.76 15.74
CA THR A 6 12.09 20.68 15.86
C THR A 6 12.85 20.53 14.56
N SER A 7 14.17 20.68 14.60
CA SER A 7 15.07 20.16 13.58
C SER A 7 15.05 18.63 13.66
N PHE A 8 14.61 17.95 12.61
CA PHE A 8 14.64 16.49 12.50
C PHE A 8 15.30 16.06 11.20
N ARG A 9 16.03 14.94 11.25
CA ARG A 9 16.67 14.34 10.08
C ARG A 9 15.59 13.86 9.11
N ASP A 10 15.89 13.91 7.83
CA ASP A 10 15.00 13.34 6.83
C ASP A 10 14.65 11.87 7.12
N SER A 11 13.45 11.44 6.72
CA SER A 11 12.86 10.14 7.06
C SER A 11 12.47 9.92 8.54
N THR A 12 12.41 10.98 9.36
CA THR A 12 11.87 10.86 10.74
C THR A 12 10.34 10.71 10.71
N THR A 13 9.82 9.65 11.31
CA THR A 13 8.38 9.41 11.44
C THR A 13 7.88 9.85 12.82
N PHE A 14 6.84 10.67 12.84
CA PHE A 14 6.13 11.12 14.03
C PHE A 14 4.81 10.36 14.20
N LEU A 15 4.47 10.08 15.46
CA LEU A 15 3.15 9.62 15.85
C LEU A 15 2.43 10.77 16.54
N VAL A 16 1.32 11.22 15.96
CA VAL A 16 0.48 12.29 16.50
C VAL A 16 -0.75 11.66 17.12
N GLN A 17 -0.93 11.88 18.42
CA GLN A 17 -2.11 11.43 19.15
C GLN A 17 -2.92 12.65 19.61
N ALA A 18 -4.22 12.65 19.32
CA ALA A 18 -5.16 13.67 19.77
C ALA A 18 -6.27 13.03 20.63
N ARG A 19 -6.68 13.75 21.68
CA ARG A 19 -7.76 13.34 22.58
C ARG A 19 -8.65 14.54 22.90
N THR A 20 -9.93 14.29 23.13
CA THR A 20 -10.86 15.30 23.66
C THR A 20 -10.46 15.70 25.09
N LYS A 21 -11.02 16.82 25.61
CA LYS A 21 -10.83 17.23 27.01
C LYS A 21 -11.20 16.15 28.04
N ARG A 22 -12.07 15.20 27.66
CA ARG A 22 -12.51 14.06 28.49
C ARG A 22 -11.70 12.79 28.26
N GLY A 23 -10.67 12.81 27.40
CA GLY A 23 -9.76 11.69 27.16
C GLY A 23 -10.15 10.73 26.03
N PHE A 24 -11.29 10.93 25.36
CA PHE A 24 -11.73 10.10 24.23
C PHE A 24 -10.93 10.39 22.95
N ALA A 25 -10.67 9.35 22.16
CA ALA A 25 -9.91 9.39 20.91
C ALA A 25 -10.77 9.64 19.65
N GLY A 26 -12.06 9.97 19.80
CA GLY A 26 -12.98 10.28 18.69
C GLY A 26 -12.74 11.67 18.10
N VAL A 27 -11.53 11.94 17.64
CA VAL A 27 -11.14 13.21 17.00
C VAL A 27 -10.42 12.92 15.69
N ASP A 28 -10.72 13.72 14.68
CA ASP A 28 -10.05 13.66 13.39
C ASP A 28 -8.79 14.54 13.40
N ILE A 29 -7.70 14.02 12.88
CA ILE A 29 -6.42 14.72 12.75
C ILE A 29 -6.17 14.94 11.27
N VAL A 30 -6.09 16.21 10.86
CA VAL A 30 -5.70 16.61 9.50
C VAL A 30 -4.30 17.21 9.57
N ILE A 31 -3.40 16.71 8.72
CA ILE A 31 -2.03 17.20 8.60
C ILE A 31 -1.95 18.01 7.32
N ASP A 32 -1.49 19.26 7.44
CA ASP A 32 -1.23 20.11 6.28
C ASP A 32 -0.04 19.55 5.49
N THR A 33 -0.28 19.16 4.25
CA THR A 33 0.76 18.72 3.33
C THR A 33 1.48 19.93 2.74
N PRO A 34 2.83 20.01 2.85
CA PRO A 34 3.56 21.09 2.21
C PRO A 34 3.38 21.00 0.68
N GLN A 35 3.02 22.12 0.06
CA GLN A 35 3.01 22.22 -1.40
C GLN A 35 4.41 22.54 -1.89
N TYR A 36 4.99 21.64 -2.66
CA TYR A 36 6.26 21.88 -3.33
C TYR A 36 6.02 22.54 -4.69
N PRO A 37 6.84 23.52 -5.09
CA PRO A 37 6.77 24.06 -6.43
C PRO A 37 7.03 22.93 -7.43
N ALA A 38 6.19 22.82 -8.44
CA ALA A 38 6.42 21.86 -9.52
C ALA A 38 7.78 22.16 -10.18
N THR A 39 8.65 21.14 -10.27
CA THR A 39 9.90 21.25 -11.01
C THR A 39 9.56 21.33 -12.49
N SER A 40 9.69 22.52 -13.07
CA SER A 40 9.73 22.68 -14.52
C SER A 40 11.18 22.51 -14.96
N HIS A 41 11.44 21.50 -15.80
CA HIS A 41 12.74 21.34 -16.40
C HIS A 41 12.96 22.48 -17.39
N LYS A 42 13.61 23.56 -16.95
CA LYS A 42 13.99 24.70 -17.80
C LYS A 42 15.28 24.44 -18.57
N SER A 43 15.74 23.19 -18.66
CA SER A 43 16.87 22.86 -19.51
C SER A 43 16.51 23.23 -20.95
N PRO A 44 17.30 24.09 -21.61
CA PRO A 44 17.17 24.30 -23.06
C PRO A 44 17.61 23.07 -23.85
N PHE A 45 18.23 22.09 -23.19
CA PHE A 45 18.64 20.82 -23.79
C PHE A 45 17.51 19.80 -23.59
N HIS A 46 16.96 19.29 -24.70
CA HIS A 46 16.01 18.20 -24.68
C HIS A 46 16.66 16.95 -24.07
N ASP A 47 15.94 16.26 -23.20
CA ASP A 47 16.15 14.82 -23.04
C ASP A 47 15.87 14.21 -24.42
N GLY A 48 16.90 13.71 -25.09
CA GLY A 48 16.67 12.68 -26.09
C GLY A 48 15.82 11.60 -25.41
N THR A 49 14.79 11.11 -26.11
CA THR A 49 13.97 9.95 -25.68
C THR A 49 14.81 9.04 -24.81
N ALA A 50 14.41 8.82 -23.55
CA ALA A 50 15.12 7.92 -22.64
C ALA A 50 15.36 6.61 -23.38
N THR A 51 16.56 6.47 -23.96
CA THR A 51 16.96 5.23 -24.59
C THR A 51 16.93 4.28 -23.44
N PHE A 52 16.00 3.33 -23.48
CA PHE A 52 15.77 2.39 -22.39
C PHE A 52 17.14 1.87 -21.97
N MET A 53 17.59 2.33 -20.81
CA MET A 53 19.01 2.30 -20.42
C MET A 53 19.25 0.93 -19.77
N GLU A 54 18.88 -0.11 -20.51
CA GLU A 54 18.81 -1.49 -20.03
C GLU A 54 20.17 -1.92 -19.51
N ASP A 55 21.24 -1.58 -20.24
CA ASP A 55 22.62 -1.84 -19.83
C ASP A 55 22.99 -1.12 -18.53
N TYR A 56 22.58 0.15 -18.35
CA TYR A 56 22.78 0.89 -17.10
C TYR A 56 22.00 0.29 -15.93
N LEU A 57 20.75 -0.13 -16.17
CA LEU A 57 19.90 -0.76 -15.15
C LEU A 57 20.45 -2.13 -14.75
N LEU A 58 20.93 -2.92 -15.71
CA LEU A 58 21.61 -4.20 -15.47
C LEU A 58 22.90 -4.00 -14.67
N ASN A 59 23.72 -3.01 -15.05
CA ASN A 59 24.96 -2.69 -14.36
C ASN A 59 24.72 -2.21 -12.92
N THR A 60 23.73 -1.33 -12.71
CA THR A 60 23.32 -0.84 -11.39
C THR A 60 22.80 -1.97 -10.50
N ARG A 61 22.00 -2.88 -11.08
CA ARG A 61 21.52 -4.08 -10.39
C ARG A 61 22.67 -4.98 -9.96
N ASP A 62 23.63 -5.24 -10.84
CA ASP A 62 24.75 -6.14 -10.57
C ASP A 62 25.71 -5.52 -9.54
N GLN A 63 25.95 -4.21 -9.60
CA GLN A 63 26.66 -3.46 -8.55
C GLN A 63 25.99 -3.62 -7.18
N TYR A 64 24.67 -3.41 -7.10
CA TYR A 64 23.90 -3.58 -5.86
C TYR A 64 24.06 -4.99 -5.28
N TYR A 65 24.07 -6.03 -6.11
CA TYR A 65 24.29 -7.41 -5.65
C TYR A 65 25.71 -7.66 -5.13
N MET A 66 26.73 -7.08 -5.77
CA MET A 66 28.12 -7.16 -5.30
C MET A 66 28.37 -6.35 -4.02
N GLU A 67 27.58 -5.31 -3.78
CA GLU A 67 27.57 -4.51 -2.55
C GLU A 67 26.91 -5.19 -1.34
N GLY A 68 26.48 -6.45 -1.49
CA GLY A 68 25.77 -7.18 -0.44
C GLY A 68 24.27 -6.86 -0.39
N GLY A 69 23.76 -6.16 -1.41
CA GLY A 69 22.35 -5.95 -1.61
C GLY A 69 21.61 -7.27 -1.83
N MET A 70 20.38 -7.35 -1.33
CA MET A 70 19.56 -8.55 -1.51
C MET A 70 19.26 -8.78 -2.99
N ARG A 71 19.49 -10.00 -3.48
CA ARG A 71 19.22 -10.34 -4.88
C ARG A 71 17.72 -10.30 -5.16
N VAL A 72 17.27 -9.30 -5.92
CA VAL A 72 15.86 -9.13 -6.29
C VAL A 72 15.63 -9.78 -7.64
N TYR A 73 15.06 -10.98 -7.63
CA TYR A 73 14.58 -11.60 -8.86
C TYR A 73 13.24 -10.97 -9.24
N ASN A 74 13.27 -10.04 -10.19
CA ASN A 74 12.06 -9.58 -10.86
C ASN A 74 11.54 -10.73 -11.71
N LEU A 75 10.61 -11.50 -11.15
CA LEU A 75 9.86 -12.49 -11.90
C LEU A 75 9.06 -11.76 -12.98
N LYS A 76 8.99 -12.33 -14.18
CA LYS A 76 8.09 -11.82 -15.22
C LYS A 76 6.70 -11.71 -14.62
N GLU A 77 5.98 -10.64 -14.99
CA GLU A 77 4.59 -10.45 -14.60
C GLU A 77 3.82 -11.74 -14.89
N VAL A 78 3.45 -12.44 -13.82
CA VAL A 78 2.52 -13.55 -13.90
C VAL A 78 1.17 -12.90 -13.73
N VAL A 79 0.42 -12.77 -14.82
CA VAL A 79 -0.99 -12.43 -14.74
C VAL A 79 -1.69 -13.61 -14.09
N VAL A 80 -1.82 -13.56 -12.76
CA VAL A 80 -2.63 -14.49 -12.00
C VAL A 80 -4.08 -14.13 -12.30
N THR A 81 -4.66 -14.76 -13.31
CA THR A 81 -6.11 -14.77 -13.52
C THR A 81 -6.75 -15.62 -12.44
N GLY A 82 -6.81 -15.08 -11.23
CA GLY A 82 -7.66 -15.60 -10.18
C GLY A 82 -9.10 -15.27 -10.54
N SER A 83 -9.92 -16.28 -10.80
CA SER A 83 -11.35 -16.10 -10.60
C SER A 83 -11.52 -15.76 -9.13
N ARG A 84 -11.99 -14.54 -8.83
CA ARG A 84 -12.39 -14.18 -7.46
C ARG A 84 -13.32 -15.30 -7.01
N LYS A 85 -12.89 -16.10 -6.02
CA LYS A 85 -13.76 -17.10 -5.40
C LYS A 85 -14.98 -16.27 -5.00
N LYS A 86 -16.15 -16.57 -5.58
CA LYS A 86 -17.39 -15.95 -5.10
C LYS A 86 -17.39 -16.18 -3.60
N ALA A 87 -17.78 -15.17 -2.83
CA ALA A 87 -17.87 -15.24 -1.38
C ALA A 87 -18.99 -16.22 -0.99
N SER A 88 -18.84 -17.49 -1.36
CA SER A 88 -19.73 -18.57 -0.97
C SER A 88 -19.71 -18.62 0.54
N SER A 89 -20.86 -18.57 1.18
CA SER A 89 -20.95 -18.73 2.62
C SER A 89 -20.18 -19.99 3.06
N GLU A 90 -19.11 -19.78 3.83
CA GLU A 90 -18.26 -20.89 4.34
C GLU A 90 -18.93 -21.63 5.51
N SER A 91 -20.09 -21.15 5.94
CA SER A 91 -20.90 -21.76 6.99
C SER A 91 -21.31 -23.19 6.64
N ILE A 92 -21.12 -24.10 7.61
CA ILE A 92 -21.48 -25.52 7.51
C ILE A 92 -22.99 -25.74 7.28
N TYR A 93 -23.82 -24.75 7.60
CA TYR A 93 -25.28 -24.80 7.46
C TYR A 93 -25.77 -24.40 6.07
N THR A 94 -24.91 -23.86 5.23
CA THR A 94 -25.28 -23.27 3.93
C THR A 94 -24.45 -23.82 2.77
N GLY A 95 -23.30 -24.43 3.04
CA GLY A 95 -22.47 -25.12 2.06
C GLY A 95 -23.21 -26.28 1.38
N GLY A 96 -23.68 -26.06 0.15
CA GLY A 96 -24.28 -27.09 -0.70
C GLY A 96 -25.82 -27.15 -0.71
N ILE A 97 -26.51 -26.25 -0.02
CA ILE A 97 -27.98 -26.18 0.03
C ILE A 97 -28.45 -25.02 -0.85
N ASN A 98 -29.50 -25.24 -1.66
CA ASN A 98 -30.10 -24.19 -2.50
C ASN A 98 -31.01 -23.27 -1.66
N THR A 99 -30.38 -22.43 -0.85
CA THR A 99 -31.04 -21.47 0.01
C THR A 99 -30.98 -20.04 -0.57
N TYR A 100 -31.78 -19.13 -0.01
CA TYR A 100 -31.68 -17.73 -0.38
C TYR A 100 -30.51 -17.09 0.38
N THR A 101 -29.41 -16.85 -0.33
CA THR A 101 -28.17 -16.27 0.21
C THR A 101 -27.85 -14.95 -0.46
N ILE A 102 -27.52 -13.94 0.34
CA ILE A 102 -26.97 -12.65 -0.10
C ILE A 102 -25.52 -12.59 0.36
N GLU A 103 -24.61 -12.27 -0.55
CA GLU A 103 -23.16 -12.28 -0.31
C GLU A 103 -22.51 -10.96 -0.76
N GLY A 104 -21.42 -10.57 -0.10
CA GLY A 104 -20.49 -9.53 -0.55
C GLY A 104 -21.16 -8.19 -0.91
N ASP A 105 -20.79 -7.63 -2.06
CA ASP A 105 -21.22 -6.31 -2.55
C ASP A 105 -22.76 -6.14 -2.59
N ARG A 106 -23.52 -7.24 -2.68
CA ARG A 106 -24.99 -7.17 -2.62
C ARG A 106 -25.48 -6.75 -1.24
N LEU A 107 -24.86 -7.20 -0.16
CA LEU A 107 -25.21 -6.78 1.22
C LEU A 107 -25.02 -5.27 1.40
N GLU A 108 -23.93 -4.72 0.85
CA GLU A 108 -23.64 -3.29 0.89
C GLU A 108 -24.66 -2.47 0.07
N GLY A 109 -25.13 -3.03 -1.06
CA GLY A 109 -26.17 -2.44 -1.89
C GLY A 109 -27.58 -2.43 -1.28
N PHE A 110 -27.84 -3.19 -0.21
CA PHE A 110 -29.15 -3.15 0.48
C PHE A 110 -29.32 -1.87 1.31
N GLY A 111 -28.27 -1.14 1.70
CA GLY A 111 -28.41 0.04 2.57
C GLY A 111 -29.03 -0.28 3.94
N ALA A 112 -28.84 -1.52 4.40
CA ALA A 112 -29.09 -1.94 5.78
C ALA A 112 -27.87 -1.56 6.63
N GLN A 113 -28.08 -1.08 7.85
CA GLN A 113 -26.99 -0.77 8.79
C GLN A 113 -26.71 -1.97 9.70
N THR A 114 -27.76 -2.69 10.09
CA THR A 114 -27.67 -3.84 10.99
C THR A 114 -28.08 -5.14 10.29
N ALA A 115 -27.69 -6.27 10.86
CA ALA A 115 -28.16 -7.59 10.41
C ALA A 115 -29.68 -7.70 10.51
N PHE A 116 -30.29 -7.09 11.54
CA PHE A 116 -31.75 -7.01 11.67
C PHE A 116 -32.38 -6.32 10.46
N ASP A 117 -31.89 -5.14 10.09
CA ASP A 117 -32.38 -4.41 8.91
C ASP A 117 -32.23 -5.23 7.62
N ALA A 118 -31.13 -5.97 7.50
CA ALA A 118 -30.88 -6.84 6.36
C ALA A 118 -31.86 -8.02 6.31
N VAL A 119 -32.15 -8.63 7.46
CA VAL A 119 -33.10 -9.75 7.61
C VAL A 119 -34.52 -9.33 7.28
N THR A 120 -34.99 -8.17 7.75
CA THR A 120 -36.36 -7.68 7.47
C THR A 120 -36.65 -7.45 5.98
N ARG A 121 -35.59 -7.31 5.17
CA ARG A 121 -35.67 -7.11 3.72
C ARG A 121 -35.64 -8.42 2.94
N LEU A 122 -35.44 -9.55 3.62
CA LEU A 122 -35.47 -10.87 2.99
C LEU A 122 -36.91 -11.26 2.61
N PRO A 123 -37.09 -11.97 1.49
CA PRO A 123 -38.41 -12.35 1.02
C PRO A 123 -39.09 -13.35 1.95
N GLY A 124 -40.30 -12.99 2.40
CA GLY A 124 -41.11 -13.85 3.27
C GLY A 124 -40.76 -13.73 4.75
N ILE A 125 -40.01 -12.70 5.14
CA ILE A 125 -39.85 -12.28 6.53
C ILE A 125 -40.97 -11.31 6.90
N SER A 126 -41.56 -11.51 8.08
CA SER A 126 -42.40 -10.53 8.75
C SER A 126 -41.85 -10.27 10.15
N VAL A 127 -42.06 -9.05 10.64
CA VAL A 127 -41.68 -8.67 12.01
C VAL A 127 -42.94 -8.34 12.79
N THR A 128 -43.09 -8.95 13.96
CA THR A 128 -44.15 -8.69 14.93
C THR A 128 -43.53 -8.14 16.21
N ASN A 129 -44.31 -7.40 17.02
CA ASN A 129 -43.88 -6.92 18.34
C ASN A 129 -42.53 -6.17 18.35
N GLY A 130 -42.17 -5.52 17.24
CA GLY A 130 -40.97 -4.70 17.10
C GLY A 130 -39.67 -5.47 16.80
N ASN A 131 -39.51 -6.70 17.28
CA ASN A 131 -38.27 -7.47 17.14
C ASN A 131 -38.46 -8.98 16.85
N GLU A 132 -39.70 -9.47 16.80
CA GLU A 132 -39.97 -10.90 16.59
C GLU A 132 -40.00 -11.20 15.10
N ILE A 133 -39.01 -11.96 14.64
CA ILE A 133 -38.89 -12.32 13.23
C ILE A 133 -39.68 -13.61 12.96
N HIS A 134 -40.47 -13.62 11.88
CA HIS A 134 -41.22 -14.78 11.44
C HIS A 134 -40.94 -15.09 9.97
N ILE A 135 -40.69 -16.37 9.67
CA ILE A 135 -40.54 -16.85 8.30
C ILE A 135 -41.89 -17.38 7.81
N ARG A 136 -42.45 -16.76 6.77
CA ARG A 136 -43.74 -17.13 6.13
C ARG A 136 -44.91 -17.24 7.13
N ASN A 137 -44.98 -16.32 8.09
CA ASN A 137 -45.99 -16.28 9.14
C ASN A 137 -46.02 -17.55 10.03
N ASN A 138 -44.89 -18.25 10.18
CA ASN A 138 -44.77 -19.28 11.20
C ASN A 138 -44.92 -18.63 12.60
N PRO A 139 -45.79 -19.16 13.48
CA PRO A 139 -45.91 -18.64 14.85
C PRO A 139 -44.63 -18.76 15.67
N GLU A 140 -43.76 -19.72 15.35
CA GLU A 140 -42.45 -19.88 15.97
C GLU A 140 -41.39 -18.97 15.32
N GLN A 141 -40.42 -18.51 16.11
CA GLN A 141 -39.29 -17.70 15.63
C GLN A 141 -38.21 -18.59 15.02
N PRO A 142 -37.54 -18.15 13.95
CA PRO A 142 -36.43 -18.89 13.39
C PRO A 142 -35.23 -18.86 14.31
N VAL A 143 -34.40 -19.89 14.24
CA VAL A 143 -33.13 -19.91 14.96
C VAL A 143 -32.10 -19.01 14.27
N ILE A 144 -31.33 -18.26 15.05
CA ILE A 144 -30.25 -17.41 14.54
C ILE A 144 -28.94 -18.17 14.66
N VAL A 145 -28.13 -18.12 13.61
CA VAL A 145 -26.79 -18.70 13.58
C VAL A 145 -25.81 -17.64 13.13
N VAL A 146 -24.76 -17.40 13.91
CA VAL A 146 -23.69 -16.46 13.59
C VAL A 146 -22.37 -17.21 13.64
N ASP A 147 -21.64 -17.26 12.53
CA ASP A 147 -20.38 -18.03 12.39
C ASP A 147 -20.50 -19.46 12.91
N ASP A 148 -21.55 -20.15 12.48
CA ASP A 148 -21.89 -21.52 12.87
C ASP A 148 -22.20 -21.72 14.36
N VAL A 149 -22.32 -20.64 15.14
CA VAL A 149 -22.79 -20.66 16.54
C VAL A 149 -24.27 -20.34 16.58
N VAL A 150 -25.04 -21.20 17.25
CA VAL A 150 -26.49 -21.07 17.40
C VAL A 150 -26.84 -20.13 18.55
N TYR A 151 -27.68 -19.13 18.29
CA TYR A 151 -28.26 -18.20 19.26
C TYR A 151 -29.76 -18.45 19.35
N GLU A 152 -30.22 -18.74 20.57
CA GLU A 152 -31.63 -19.01 20.88
C GLU A 152 -32.25 -17.74 21.49
N ASP A 153 -33.45 -17.36 21.03
CA ASP A 153 -34.31 -16.31 21.61
C ASP A 153 -33.69 -14.92 21.79
N ASP A 154 -32.57 -14.63 21.12
CA ASP A 154 -31.87 -13.35 21.21
C ASP A 154 -31.88 -12.66 19.84
N ASN A 155 -33.02 -12.06 19.48
CA ASN A 155 -33.09 -11.21 18.28
C ASN A 155 -32.27 -9.91 18.46
N ASP A 156 -31.89 -9.55 19.69
CA ASP A 156 -31.11 -8.33 19.96
C ASP A 156 -29.70 -8.45 19.37
N ILE A 157 -29.15 -9.68 19.23
CA ILE A 157 -27.86 -9.91 18.55
C ILE A 157 -27.85 -9.36 17.12
N LEU A 158 -28.98 -9.42 16.41
CA LEU A 158 -29.10 -8.94 15.03
C LEU A 158 -29.01 -7.41 14.94
N THR A 159 -29.32 -6.70 16.03
CA THR A 159 -29.18 -5.24 16.10
C THR A 159 -27.73 -4.83 16.39
N MET A 160 -26.93 -5.72 16.98
CA MET A 160 -25.52 -5.47 17.31
C MET A 160 -24.57 -5.72 16.12
N ILE A 161 -24.93 -6.66 15.24
CA ILE A 161 -24.11 -6.99 14.07
C ILE A 161 -24.35 -5.94 12.98
N GLN A 162 -23.28 -5.27 12.55
CA GLN A 162 -23.34 -4.32 11.44
C GLN A 162 -23.26 -5.08 10.10
N THR A 163 -24.03 -4.63 9.10
CA THR A 163 -23.99 -5.24 7.75
C THR A 163 -22.60 -5.12 7.11
N SER A 164 -21.79 -4.13 7.50
CA SER A 164 -20.40 -3.98 7.04
C SER A 164 -19.50 -5.15 7.43
N ASP A 165 -19.82 -5.82 8.53
CA ASP A 165 -19.02 -6.87 9.14
C ASP A 165 -19.49 -8.26 8.68
N MET A 166 -20.59 -8.32 7.92
CA MET A 166 -21.17 -9.56 7.39
C MET A 166 -20.56 -9.90 6.02
N SER A 167 -20.13 -11.15 5.88
CA SER A 167 -19.72 -11.76 4.60
C SER A 167 -20.94 -12.25 3.81
N SER A 168 -21.87 -12.93 4.50
CA SER A 168 -23.09 -13.46 3.89
C SER A 168 -24.28 -13.48 4.86
N LEU A 169 -25.49 -13.40 4.30
CA LEU A 169 -26.77 -13.60 5.00
C LEU A 169 -27.60 -14.65 4.25
N SER A 170 -27.98 -15.73 4.93
CA SER A 170 -28.71 -16.87 4.35
C SER A 170 -30.00 -17.18 5.11
N LEU A 171 -31.05 -17.55 4.38
CA LEU A 171 -32.38 -17.87 4.93
C LEU A 171 -32.77 -19.33 4.70
N LEU A 172 -32.54 -20.20 5.67
CA LEU A 172 -32.92 -21.61 5.60
C LEU A 172 -34.40 -21.81 5.90
N ARG A 173 -35.09 -22.60 5.06
CA ARG A 173 -36.54 -22.81 5.14
C ARG A 173 -36.89 -24.29 5.03
N GLY A 174 -37.82 -24.76 5.86
CA GLY A 174 -38.35 -26.12 5.76
C GLY A 174 -37.23 -27.17 5.84
N ALA A 175 -37.13 -28.02 4.81
CA ALA A 175 -36.14 -29.09 4.74
C ALA A 175 -34.68 -28.60 4.85
N ASP A 176 -34.39 -27.37 4.41
CA ASP A 176 -33.05 -26.79 4.45
C ASP A 176 -32.59 -26.48 5.89
N ALA A 177 -33.52 -26.27 6.81
CA ALA A 177 -33.24 -26.02 8.23
C ALA A 177 -33.20 -27.30 9.08
N ALA A 178 -33.46 -28.48 8.49
CA ALA A 178 -33.49 -29.76 9.21
C ALA A 178 -32.15 -30.12 9.86
N ILE A 179 -31.04 -29.59 9.33
CA ILE A 179 -29.69 -29.73 9.89
C ILE A 179 -29.57 -29.14 11.31
N LEU A 180 -30.45 -28.21 11.68
CA LEU A 180 -30.54 -27.61 13.02
C LEU A 180 -31.46 -28.40 13.96
N GLY A 181 -31.92 -29.58 13.53
CA GLY A 181 -32.78 -30.46 14.31
C GLY A 181 -34.17 -29.85 14.58
N SER A 182 -34.74 -30.17 15.75
CA SER A 182 -36.06 -29.65 16.14
C SER A 182 -36.11 -28.12 16.26
N ARG A 183 -34.96 -27.46 16.41
CA ARG A 183 -34.81 -26.00 16.56
C ARG A 183 -34.95 -25.27 15.23
N GLY A 184 -34.72 -25.96 14.12
CA GLY A 184 -34.90 -25.43 12.77
C GLY A 184 -36.32 -25.58 12.23
N SER A 185 -37.30 -26.03 13.04
CA SER A 185 -38.70 -26.21 12.62
C SER A 185 -39.30 -24.94 12.02
N ALA A 186 -38.93 -23.79 12.60
CA ALA A 186 -39.34 -22.47 12.19
C ALA A 186 -38.51 -21.88 11.04
N GLY A 187 -37.45 -22.58 10.61
CA GLY A 187 -36.40 -22.10 9.72
C GLY A 187 -35.23 -21.48 10.49
N ALA A 188 -34.26 -20.96 9.75
CA ALA A 188 -33.07 -20.35 10.35
C ALA A 188 -32.53 -19.17 9.55
N ILE A 189 -31.93 -18.24 10.26
CA ILE A 189 -31.16 -17.13 9.70
C ILE A 189 -29.69 -17.41 10.00
N VAL A 190 -28.89 -17.55 8.95
CA VAL A 190 -27.45 -17.83 9.07
C VAL A 190 -26.66 -16.62 8.60
N ILE A 191 -25.82 -16.10 9.47
CA ILE A 191 -24.94 -14.96 9.25
C ILE A 191 -23.51 -15.47 9.33
N THR A 192 -22.73 -15.18 8.29
CA THR A 192 -21.28 -15.40 8.30
C THR A 192 -20.60 -14.04 8.35
N LEU A 193 -19.70 -13.82 9.28
CA LEU A 193 -18.91 -12.59 9.40
C LEU A 193 -17.74 -12.59 8.42
N LYS A 194 -17.22 -11.40 8.11
CA LYS A 194 -15.98 -11.23 7.33
C LYS A 194 -14.79 -11.68 8.18
N ASP A 195 -13.84 -12.36 7.56
CA ASP A 195 -12.57 -12.68 8.20
C ASP A 195 -11.82 -11.39 8.59
N GLY A 196 -11.09 -11.41 9.70
CA GLY A 196 -10.31 -10.25 10.17
C GLY A 196 -9.25 -9.73 9.18
N LYS A 197 -8.95 -10.50 8.11
CA LYS A 197 -8.07 -10.11 7.00
C LYS A 197 -8.79 -9.25 5.94
N ASP A 198 -10.11 -9.37 5.85
CA ASP A 198 -10.97 -8.71 4.87
C ASP A 198 -11.66 -7.46 5.46
N ILE A 199 -11.49 -7.20 6.76
CA ILE A 199 -11.89 -5.95 7.38
C ILE A 199 -10.84 -4.90 7.01
N PRO A 200 -11.18 -3.84 6.24
CA PRO A 200 -10.23 -2.78 5.95
C PRO A 200 -9.74 -2.19 7.27
N ALA A 201 -8.41 -2.13 7.44
CA ALA A 201 -7.79 -1.54 8.61
C ALA A 201 -8.29 -0.09 8.76
N ARG A 202 -9.26 0.13 9.64
CA ARG A 202 -9.70 1.48 9.98
C ARG A 202 -8.52 2.13 10.70
N PRO A 203 -7.98 3.26 10.22
CA PRO A 203 -6.99 3.98 11.00
C PRO A 203 -7.60 4.29 12.38
N ALA A 204 -6.86 3.99 13.44
CA ALA A 204 -7.33 4.22 14.80
C ALA A 204 -7.66 5.70 14.96
N GLN A 205 -8.91 6.03 15.32
CA GLN A 205 -9.33 7.41 15.53
C GLN A 205 -8.43 8.09 16.57
N GLY A 206 -8.05 9.33 16.31
CA GLY A 206 -7.17 10.11 17.19
C GLY A 206 -5.68 9.70 17.16
N ILE A 207 -5.25 8.83 16.24
CA ILE A 207 -3.83 8.53 15.99
C ILE A 207 -3.53 8.63 14.49
N ILE A 208 -2.51 9.39 14.13
CA ILE A 208 -1.97 9.44 12.76
C ILE A 208 -0.45 9.36 12.81
N THR A 209 0.14 8.72 11.80
CA THR A 209 1.58 8.75 11.56
C THR A 209 1.90 9.67 10.39
N CYS A 210 2.96 10.46 10.50
CA CYS A 210 3.45 11.29 9.42
C CYS A 210 4.96 11.28 9.35
N THR A 211 5.49 11.41 8.15
CA THR A 211 6.93 11.46 7.87
C THR A 211 7.20 12.74 7.07
N PRO A 212 7.28 13.90 7.75
CA PRO A 212 7.58 15.16 7.09
C PRO A 212 9.03 15.17 6.56
N LEU A 213 9.30 16.03 5.57
CA LEU A 213 10.63 16.22 5.00
C LEU A 213 11.54 16.86 6.06
N GLY A 214 12.65 16.20 6.37
CA GLY A 214 13.63 16.70 7.34
C GLY A 214 14.83 17.36 6.68
N TYR A 215 15.81 17.75 7.49
CA TYR A 215 17.11 18.14 6.93
C TYR A 215 17.86 16.89 6.48
N SER A 216 18.50 16.98 5.32
CA SER A 216 19.46 15.98 4.85
C SER A 216 20.87 16.51 5.07
N ASP A 217 21.77 15.66 5.55
CA ASP A 217 23.18 16.00 5.61
C ASP A 217 23.74 16.10 4.18
N SER A 218 24.68 17.02 3.95
CA SER A 218 25.39 17.07 2.67
C SER A 218 26.19 15.78 2.49
N VAL A 219 25.82 14.96 1.52
CA VAL A 219 26.57 13.76 1.14
C VAL A 219 27.59 14.16 0.08
N GLU A 220 28.87 14.04 0.40
CA GLU A 220 29.93 14.12 -0.62
C GLU A 220 29.88 12.86 -1.50
N PHE A 221 30.04 13.04 -2.81
CA PHE A 221 30.11 11.90 -3.72
C PHE A 221 31.39 11.12 -3.46
N TYR A 222 31.28 9.81 -3.26
CA TYR A 222 32.41 8.95 -2.93
C TYR A 222 33.32 8.73 -4.15
N HIS A 223 34.58 9.16 -4.06
CA HIS A 223 35.64 8.87 -5.02
C HIS A 223 36.61 7.80 -4.46
N PRO A 224 36.54 6.53 -4.89
CA PRO A 224 37.52 5.54 -4.48
C PRO A 224 38.90 5.85 -5.08
N THR A 225 39.93 5.62 -4.27
CA THR A 225 41.34 5.75 -4.65
C THR A 225 41.96 4.36 -4.84
N TYR A 226 42.63 4.10 -5.98
CA TYR A 226 43.26 2.80 -6.30
C TYR A 226 44.79 2.83 -6.15
N ASP A 227 45.30 3.58 -5.17
CA ASP A 227 46.73 3.88 -5.07
C ASP A 227 47.62 2.73 -4.61
N THR A 228 47.03 1.64 -4.10
CA THR A 228 47.81 0.49 -3.59
C THR A 228 47.61 -0.77 -4.44
N PRO A 229 48.63 -1.64 -4.56
CA PRO A 229 48.51 -2.91 -5.28
C PRO A 229 47.37 -3.79 -4.76
N GLU A 230 47.06 -3.72 -3.47
CA GLU A 230 45.98 -4.49 -2.85
C GLU A 230 44.62 -3.99 -3.31
N LYS A 231 44.41 -2.66 -3.38
CA LYS A 231 43.17 -2.06 -3.88
C LYS A 231 42.99 -2.26 -5.38
N LYS A 232 44.09 -2.32 -6.13
CA LYS A 232 44.08 -2.57 -7.58
C LYS A 232 43.79 -4.04 -7.93
N ASN A 233 44.16 -4.97 -7.04
CA ASN A 233 43.97 -6.40 -7.22
C ASN A 233 42.79 -6.95 -6.39
N ASP A 234 41.86 -6.10 -5.97
CA ASP A 234 40.65 -6.55 -5.27
C ASP A 234 39.88 -7.52 -6.19
N GLN A 235 39.38 -8.61 -5.62
CA GLN A 235 38.58 -9.59 -6.37
C GLN A 235 37.18 -9.04 -6.71
N ARG A 236 36.79 -7.96 -6.04
CA ARG A 236 35.50 -7.30 -6.25
C ARG A 236 35.60 -6.28 -7.38
N SER A 237 34.88 -6.53 -8.46
CA SER A 237 34.89 -5.65 -9.63
C SER A 237 34.20 -4.30 -9.36
N ASP A 238 34.84 -3.21 -9.80
CA ASP A 238 34.25 -1.87 -9.80
C ASP A 238 33.39 -1.67 -11.04
N LEU A 239 32.06 -1.71 -10.86
CA LEU A 239 31.07 -1.51 -11.91
C LEU A 239 30.31 -0.18 -11.76
N ARG A 240 30.86 0.83 -11.09
CA ARG A 240 30.18 2.11 -10.90
C ARG A 240 29.89 2.79 -12.24
N SER A 241 28.64 3.23 -12.42
CA SER A 241 28.20 3.97 -13.61
C SER A 241 28.52 5.46 -13.54
N THR A 242 28.48 6.06 -12.34
CA THR A 242 29.01 7.40 -12.08
C THR A 242 30.37 7.27 -11.42
N ILE A 243 31.40 7.71 -12.14
CA ILE A 243 32.80 7.50 -11.75
C ILE A 243 33.32 8.73 -10.98
N TYR A 244 32.90 9.90 -11.43
CA TYR A 244 33.26 11.20 -10.87
C TYR A 244 32.05 12.12 -10.88
N TRP A 245 31.79 12.77 -9.76
CA TRP A 245 30.85 13.88 -9.67
C TRP A 245 31.45 14.98 -8.80
N ASN A 246 31.40 16.21 -9.30
CA ASN A 246 31.81 17.40 -8.57
C ASN A 246 30.81 18.53 -8.85
N PRO A 247 30.12 19.05 -7.82
CA PRO A 247 29.12 20.09 -8.00
C PRO A 247 29.73 21.46 -8.32
N THR A 248 31.04 21.64 -8.14
CA THR A 248 31.72 22.93 -8.31
C THR A 248 32.98 22.78 -9.14
N LEU A 249 32.94 23.26 -10.38
CA LEU A 249 34.11 23.34 -11.26
C LEU A 249 34.57 24.79 -11.37
N GLN A 250 35.74 25.10 -10.79
CA GLN A 250 36.37 26.41 -10.92
C GLN A 250 37.38 26.39 -12.05
N LEU A 251 37.28 27.35 -12.97
CA LEU A 251 38.25 27.54 -14.05
C LEU A 251 39.42 28.38 -13.55
N ASP A 252 40.63 28.11 -14.05
CA ASP A 252 41.81 28.92 -13.79
C ASP A 252 41.73 30.29 -14.50
N ALA A 253 42.74 31.14 -14.28
CA ALA A 253 42.82 32.47 -14.90
C ALA A 253 42.88 32.44 -16.45
N ASN A 254 43.22 31.29 -17.04
CA ASN A 254 43.26 31.06 -18.48
C ASN A 254 41.97 30.40 -19.00
N GLY A 255 40.99 30.14 -18.13
CA GLY A 255 39.73 29.48 -18.48
C GLY A 255 39.82 27.95 -18.60
N LYS A 256 40.87 27.32 -18.05
CA LYS A 256 41.07 25.87 -18.07
C LYS A 256 40.76 25.25 -16.71
N ALA A 257 40.17 24.06 -16.72
CA ALA A 257 40.12 23.18 -15.56
C ALA A 257 40.71 21.82 -15.91
N THR A 258 41.34 21.18 -14.93
CA THR A 258 41.87 19.82 -15.04
C THR A 258 41.10 18.97 -14.04
N ILE A 259 40.56 17.84 -14.51
CA ILE A 259 39.83 16.87 -13.70
C ILE A 259 40.58 15.55 -13.81
N GLU A 260 40.89 14.94 -12.67
CA GLU A 260 41.55 13.64 -12.57
C GLU A 260 40.61 12.69 -11.82
N TYR A 261 40.44 11.48 -12.34
CA TYR A 261 39.56 10.45 -11.77
C TYR A 261 40.11 9.05 -12.10
N TYR A 262 39.67 8.05 -11.33
CA TYR A 262 40.00 6.65 -11.59
C TYR A 262 38.89 5.98 -12.37
N THR A 263 39.23 5.20 -13.39
CA THR A 263 38.28 4.45 -14.21
C THR A 263 37.83 3.16 -13.52
N PRO A 264 36.57 2.73 -13.71
CA PRO A 264 36.07 1.42 -13.26
C PRO A 264 36.64 0.29 -14.12
N ASP A 265 36.34 -0.97 -13.78
CA ASP A 265 36.74 -2.15 -14.56
C ASP A 265 35.93 -2.32 -15.87
N SER A 266 34.90 -1.50 -16.06
CA SER A 266 34.05 -1.51 -17.25
C SER A 266 34.81 -1.03 -18.49
N THR A 267 34.57 -1.71 -19.62
CA THR A 267 35.10 -1.33 -20.94
C THR A 267 34.18 -0.40 -21.72
N ALA A 268 33.07 0.04 -21.11
CA ALA A 268 32.12 0.95 -21.74
C ALA A 268 32.76 2.33 -22.01
N PRO A 269 32.36 3.03 -23.09
CA PRO A 269 32.70 4.43 -23.28
C PRO A 269 32.23 5.30 -22.12
N GLU A 270 33.00 6.34 -21.81
CA GLU A 270 32.71 7.25 -20.71
C GLU A 270 32.07 8.54 -21.24
N ASP A 271 30.91 8.89 -20.71
CA ASP A 271 30.25 10.16 -21.02
C ASP A 271 30.62 11.24 -19.99
N ILE A 272 31.28 12.29 -20.46
CA ILE A 272 31.57 13.49 -19.68
C ILE A 272 30.47 14.50 -19.94
N THR A 273 29.71 14.82 -18.89
CA THR A 273 28.72 15.92 -18.92
C THR A 273 29.19 17.05 -18.01
N ILE A 274 29.37 18.23 -18.57
CA ILE A 274 29.69 19.46 -17.83
C ILE A 274 28.54 20.44 -18.03
N GLU A 275 27.93 20.87 -16.93
CA GLU A 275 26.85 21.84 -16.91
C GLU A 275 27.22 23.05 -16.04
N GLY A 276 26.82 24.24 -16.48
CA GLY A 276 27.13 25.45 -15.75
C GLY A 276 26.46 26.69 -16.32
N VAL A 277 26.76 27.83 -15.73
CA VAL A 277 26.24 29.14 -16.12
C VAL A 277 27.41 30.10 -16.32
N ASP A 278 27.45 30.80 -17.43
CA ASP A 278 28.48 31.80 -17.70
C ASP A 278 28.24 33.10 -16.90
N LYS A 279 29.22 34.01 -16.94
CA LYS A 279 29.16 35.32 -16.26
C LYS A 279 27.96 36.20 -16.66
N ASN A 280 27.30 35.91 -17.78
CA ASN A 280 26.15 36.64 -18.29
C ASN A 280 24.82 35.92 -18.00
N GLY A 281 24.84 34.83 -17.24
CA GLY A 281 23.65 34.04 -16.91
C GLY A 281 23.24 33.04 -18.00
N LYS A 282 24.08 32.80 -19.02
CA LYS A 282 23.78 31.83 -20.07
C LYS A 282 24.14 30.42 -19.63
N VAL A 283 23.20 29.49 -19.78
CA VAL A 283 23.43 28.07 -19.48
C VAL A 283 24.32 27.43 -20.54
N CYS A 284 25.28 26.62 -20.09
CA CYS A 284 26.17 25.82 -20.91
C CYS A 284 26.02 24.35 -20.53
N ARG A 285 25.97 23.48 -21.54
CA ARG A 285 26.07 22.02 -21.39
C ARG A 285 27.01 21.50 -22.47
N ILE A 286 27.99 20.71 -22.05
CA ILE A 286 28.90 19.99 -22.93
C ILE A 286 28.75 18.51 -22.59
N ILE A 287 28.51 17.70 -23.61
CA ILE A 287 28.52 16.24 -23.51
C ILE A 287 29.59 15.74 -24.45
N GLN A 288 30.51 14.93 -23.94
CA GLN A 288 31.57 14.33 -24.73
C GLN A 288 31.75 12.88 -24.31
N THR A 289 31.64 11.97 -25.26
CA THR A 289 31.96 10.55 -25.06
C THR A 289 33.44 10.32 -25.34
N ILE A 290 34.14 9.71 -24.39
CA ILE A 290 35.52 9.24 -24.54
C ILE A 290 35.50 7.72 -24.60
N ASN A 291 36.04 7.17 -25.68
CA ASN A 291 36.27 5.73 -25.77
C ASN A 291 37.59 5.42 -25.06
N ASN A 292 37.54 4.59 -24.03
CA ASN A 292 38.75 4.03 -23.44
C ASN A 292 39.47 3.16 -24.50
N ARG A 293 40.75 3.43 -24.72
CA ARG A 293 41.62 2.69 -25.65
C ARG A 293 42.20 1.45 -25.02
#